data_AF-A0A942HL90-F1
#
_entry.id   AF-A0A942HL90-F1
#
_cell.length_a   1.000
_cell.length_b   1.000
_cell.length_c   1.000
_cell.angle_alpha   90.00
_cell.angle_beta   90.00
_cell.angle_gamma   90.00
#
_symmetry.space_group_name_H-M   'P 1'
#
loop_
_entity.id
_entity.type
_entity.pdbx_description
1 polymer ?
#
loop_
_entity_poly.entity_id
_entity_poly.type
_entity_poly.pdbx_seq_one_letter_code
_entity_poly.pdbx_strand_id
1 'polypeptide(L)' 'MPAPSGFRYEIEGATVAIYHRGRRATVLRGRDAERFLAVVAGADEQQLMARVTGNYRRGNERAGKRSPRSGNENRRRA' A
#
# COMPACT_ATOMS: atom_id res chain seq x y z
N MET A 1 2.36 -2.80 -25.25
CA MET A 1 2.22 -1.73 -24.24
C MET A 1 3.40 -1.81 -23.28
N PRO A 2 4.01 -0.70 -22.87
CA PRO A 2 5.12 -0.74 -21.91
C PRO A 2 4.63 -1.28 -20.56
N ALA A 3 5.42 -2.16 -19.96
CA ALA A 3 5.14 -2.65 -18.61
C ALA A 3 5.15 -1.48 -17.62
N PRO A 4 4.24 -1.47 -16.63
CA PRO A 4 4.30 -0.47 -15.56
C PRO A 4 5.65 -0.57 -14.87
N SER A 5 6.26 0.58 -14.60
CA SER A 5 7.60 0.67 -14.02
C SER A 5 7.75 1.96 -13.21
N GLY A 6 8.67 1.95 -12.24
CA GLY A 6 8.93 3.10 -11.37
C GLY A 6 7.96 3.21 -10.20
N PHE A 7 7.24 2.14 -9.86
CA PHE A 7 6.50 2.04 -8.61
C PHE A 7 7.40 1.53 -7.48
N ARG A 8 7.20 2.09 -6.30
CA ARG A 8 7.84 1.69 -5.04
C ARG A 8 6.79 1.72 -3.95
N TYR A 9 6.88 0.82 -2.97
CA TYR A 9 6.11 0.93 -1.74
C TYR A 9 7.02 1.02 -0.53
N GLU A 10 6.51 1.64 0.53
CA GLU A 10 7.15 1.73 1.83
C GLU A 10 6.13 1.38 2.90
N ILE A 11 6.56 0.61 3.90
CA ILE A 11 5.72 0.19 5.03
C ILE A 11 5.95 1.19 6.16
N GLU A 12 4.92 1.95 6.51
CA GLU A 12 4.91 2.94 7.58
C GLU A 12 3.98 2.46 8.69
N GLY A 13 4.52 1.64 9.59
CA GLY A 13 3.76 1.01 10.67
C GLY A 13 2.66 0.09 10.13
N ALA A 14 1.39 0.46 10.36
CA ALA A 14 0.21 -0.27 9.88
C ALA A 14 -0.30 0.22 8.50
N THR A 15 0.51 1.00 7.80
CA THR A 15 0.15 1.60 6.50
C THR A 15 1.20 1.30 5.45
N VAL A 16 0.80 1.33 4.18
CA VAL A 16 1.70 1.14 3.04
C VAL A 16 1.58 2.33 2.11
N ALA A 17 2.63 3.13 2.01
CA ALA A 17 2.70 4.24 1.08
C ALA A 17 3.21 3.73 -0.28
N ILE A 18 2.48 4.00 -1.35
CA ILE A 18 2.89 3.67 -2.71
C ILE A 18 3.31 4.95 -3.42
N TYR A 19 4.47 4.90 -4.07
CA TYR A 19 5.07 5.95 -4.85
C TYR A 19 5.17 5.54 -6.30
N HIS A 20 5.04 6.52 -7.20
CA HIS A 20 5.32 6.36 -8.60
C HIS A 20 6.27 7.49 -9.04
N ARG A 21 7.45 7.13 -9.55
CA ARG A 21 8.48 8.08 -10.00
C ARG A 21 8.81 9.16 -8.96
N GLY A 22 8.95 8.74 -7.70
CA GLY A 22 9.29 9.62 -6.58
C GLY A 22 8.13 10.44 -6.01
N ARG A 23 6.91 10.34 -6.55
CA ARG A 23 5.73 11.03 -6.04
C ARG A 23 4.80 10.06 -5.33
N ARG A 24 4.34 10.39 -4.12
CA ARG A 24 3.39 9.56 -3.37
C ARG A 24 2.07 9.49 -4.13
N ALA A 25 1.72 8.30 -4.59
CA ALA A 25 0.53 8.03 -5.39
C ALA A 25 -0.68 7.72 -4.52
N THR A 26 -0.51 6.87 -3.49
CA THR A 26 -1.57 6.55 -2.52
C THR A 26 -0.99 6.01 -1.21
N VAL A 27 -1.82 5.94 -0.17
CA VAL A 27 -1.49 5.29 1.11
C VAL A 27 -2.59 4.30 1.45
N LEU A 28 -2.22 3.02 1.58
CA LEU A 28 -3.09 1.94 2.01
C LEU A 28 -3.04 1.82 3.53
N ARG A 29 -4.18 1.53 4.16
CA ARG A 29 -4.30 1.43 5.62
C ARG A 29 -5.12 0.21 6.02
N GLY A 30 -4.82 -0.36 7.18
CA GLY A 30 -5.56 -1.50 7.74
C GLY A 30 -5.65 -2.65 6.73
N ARG A 31 -6.87 -3.13 6.48
CA ARG A 31 -7.11 -4.28 5.59
C ARG A 31 -6.57 -4.10 4.17
N ASP A 32 -6.57 -2.90 3.62
CA ASP A 32 -6.02 -2.66 2.27
C ASP A 32 -4.50 -2.81 2.25
N ALA A 33 -3.82 -2.38 3.32
CA ALA A 33 -2.37 -2.57 3.48
C ALA A 33 -2.04 -4.06 3.63
N GLU A 34 -2.76 -4.78 4.49
CA GLU A 34 -2.58 -6.22 4.69
C GLU A 34 -2.80 -7.00 3.39
N ARG A 35 -3.89 -6.69 2.68
CA ARG A 35 -4.21 -7.33 1.40
C ARG A 35 -3.16 -7.03 0.34
N PHE A 36 -2.66 -5.80 0.27
CA PHE A 36 -1.58 -5.46 -0.65
C PHE A 36 -0.32 -6.25 -0.36
N LEU A 37 0.11 -6.32 0.91
CA LEU A 37 1.30 -7.06 1.31
C LEU A 37 1.18 -8.58 1.05
N ALA A 38 -0.02 -9.14 1.21
CA ALA A 38 -0.27 -10.55 0.90
C ALA A 38 -0.17 -10.85 -0.61
N VAL A 39 -0.61 -9.92 -1.46
CA VAL A 39 -0.63 -10.13 -2.92
C VAL A 39 0.71 -9.76 -3.56
N VAL A 40 1.38 -8.71 -3.08
CA VAL A 40 2.66 -8.24 -3.64
C VAL A 40 3.78 -9.29 -3.51
N ALA A 41 3.72 -10.14 -2.48
CA ALA A 41 4.69 -11.20 -2.25
C ALA A 41 4.67 -12.32 -3.31
N GLY A 42 3.58 -12.46 -4.09
CA GLY A 42 3.40 -13.53 -5.07
C GLY A 42 3.01 -13.05 -6.47
N ALA A 43 3.09 -11.75 -6.74
CA ALA A 43 2.65 -11.16 -8.00
C ALA A 43 3.67 -10.13 -8.51
N ASP A 44 3.54 -9.74 -9.78
CA ASP A 44 4.29 -8.62 -10.36
C ASP A 44 3.98 -7.31 -9.61
N GLU A 45 4.93 -6.90 -8.77
CA GLU A 45 4.78 -5.77 -7.85
C GLU A 45 4.42 -4.48 -8.60
N GLN A 46 5.07 -4.24 -9.75
CA GLN A 46 4.84 -3.06 -10.57
C GLN A 46 3.42 -3.04 -11.15
N GLN A 47 2.91 -4.18 -11.60
CA GLN A 47 1.58 -4.28 -12.18
C GLN A 47 0.49 -4.17 -11.11
N LEU A 48 0.72 -4.78 -9.94
CA LEU A 48 -0.15 -4.63 -8.79
C LEU A 48 -0.23 -3.16 -8.35
N MET A 49 0.91 -2.50 -8.16
CA MET A 49 0.95 -1.09 -7.75
C MET A 49 0.30 -0.18 -8.78
N ALA A 50 0.51 -0.39 -10.08
CA ALA A 50 -0.18 0.34 -11.15
C ALA A 50 -1.71 0.16 -11.09
N ARG A 51 -2.18 -1.08 -10.87
CA ARG A 51 -3.60 -1.38 -10.75
C ARG A 51 -4.23 -0.71 -9.54
N VAL A 52 -3.55 -0.75 -8.39
CA VAL A 52 -4.06 -0.18 -7.13
C VAL A 52 -4.06 1.35 -7.23
N THR A 53 -2.98 1.96 -7.70
CA THR A 53 -2.90 3.43 -7.87
C THR A 53 -3.87 3.95 -8.96
N GLY A 54 -4.16 3.16 -10.00
CA GLY A 54 -5.10 3.53 -11.06
C GLY A 54 -6.58 3.35 -10.69
N ASN A 55 -6.96 2.30 -9.96
CA ASN A 55 -8.36 2.02 -9.60
C ASN A 55 -8.83 2.70 -8.30
N TYR A 56 -7.93 3.03 -7.38
CA TYR A 56 -8.35 3.45 -6.03
C TYR A 56 -8.92 4.88 -5.96
N ARG A 57 -8.83 5.68 -7.04
CA ARG A 57 -9.48 7.00 -7.11
C ARG A 57 -11.03 6.92 -7.06
N ARG A 58 -11.63 5.73 -7.25
CA ARG A 58 -13.10 5.54 -7.19
C ARG A 58 -13.61 4.77 -5.97
N GLY A 59 -12.73 4.19 -5.14
CA GLY A 59 -13.14 3.17 -4.16
C GLY A 59 -13.18 3.60 -2.68
N ASN A 60 -12.62 4.75 -2.31
CA ASN A 60 -12.31 5.01 -0.90
C ASN A 60 -13.41 5.73 -0.08
N GLU A 61 -14.64 5.85 -0.57
CA GLU A 61 -15.69 6.55 0.20
C GLU A 61 -16.43 5.65 1.22
N ARG A 62 -16.11 4.36 1.34
CA ARG A 62 -16.88 3.45 2.22
C ARG A 62 -16.14 2.55 3.21
N ALA A 63 -14.80 2.52 3.26
CA ALA A 63 -14.08 1.64 4.18
C ALA A 63 -13.81 2.23 5.58
N GLY A 64 -14.51 3.31 5.96
CA GLY A 64 -14.45 3.91 7.30
C GLY A 64 -15.31 3.19 8.35
N LYS A 65 -15.33 1.84 8.39
CA LYS A 65 -16.01 1.12 9.47
C LYS A 65 -15.13 0.02 10.07
N ARG A 66 -14.65 0.36 11.28
CA ARG A 66 -14.18 -0.50 12.39
C ARG A 66 -12.75 -1.03 12.27
N SER A 67 -11.87 -0.54 13.15
CA SER A 67 -11.56 -1.23 14.41
C SER A 67 -10.40 -0.52 15.16
N PRO A 68 -10.47 -0.33 16.49
CA PRO A 68 -9.33 0.06 17.30
C PRO A 68 -8.56 -1.18 17.79
N ARG A 69 -7.27 -1.28 17.45
CA ARG A 69 -6.25 -2.11 18.13
C ARG A 69 -4.89 -1.79 17.48
N SER A 70 -4.03 -1.04 18.18
CA SER A 70 -2.98 -1.53 19.11
C SER A 70 -1.95 -2.44 18.45
N GLY A 71 -0.70 -1.98 18.49
CA GLY A 71 0.49 -2.68 18.06
C GLY A 71 1.73 -1.81 18.26
N ASN A 72 2.07 -1.56 19.53
CA ASN A 72 3.36 -1.05 19.97
C ASN A 72 4.43 -2.11 19.64
N GLU A 73 5.44 -1.78 18.82
CA GLU A 73 6.74 -2.47 18.92
C GLU A 73 7.89 -1.57 18.44
N ASN A 74 8.48 -0.90 19.42
CA ASN A 74 9.90 -0.66 19.62
C ASN A 74 10.84 -1.44 18.67
N ARG A 75 11.68 -0.73 17.89
CA ARG A 75 12.94 -1.30 17.44
C ARG A 75 14.06 -0.26 17.48
N ARG A 76 14.75 -0.27 18.63
CA ARG A 76 16.10 0.24 18.84
C ARG A 76 17.03 -0.21 17.71
N ARG A 77 17.89 0.71 17.24
CA ARG A 77 19.22 0.46 16.66
C ARG A 77 20.12 1.50 17.34
N ALA A 78 20.90 1.06 18.33
CA ALA A 78 22.29 0.61 18.21
C ALA A 78 23.22 1.80 17.98
#